data_AF-A0A3C1A4W7-F1
#
_entry.id   AF-A0A3C1A4W7-F1
#
_cell.length_a   1.000
_cell.length_b   1.000
_cell.length_c   1.000
_cell.angle_alpha   90.00
_cell.angle_beta   90.00
_cell.angle_gamma   90.00
#
_symmetry.space_group_name_H-M   'P 1'
#
loop_
_entity.id
_entity.type
_entity.pdbx_description
1 polymer ?
#
loop_
_entity_poly.entity_id
_entity_poly.type
_entity_poly.pdbx_seq_one_letter_code
_entity_poly.pdbx_strand_id
1 'polypeptide(L)'
;MKKMFFLIIISIVLITFFFLFYSSDINVINKSFLSAFSIEIYPEPVSFEEITVPKVFDNIYESYNFLQIQSGFDLSNYKGKNAVRYTYKVLNFPDTEEKEVYANVICIDNTPVGGDIFSPAIDGFMLPLNYLLTN
;
A
#
# COMPACT_ATOMS: atom_id res chain seq x y z
N MET A 1 -21.55 38.15 -4.73
CA MET A 1 -20.13 37.77 -4.52
C MET A 1 -19.89 37.04 -3.19
N LYS A 2 -20.15 37.64 -2.01
CA LYS A 2 -19.88 36.98 -0.70
C LYS A 2 -20.52 35.59 -0.50
N LYS A 3 -21.78 35.40 -0.92
CA LYS A 3 -22.47 34.08 -0.86
C LYS A 3 -21.84 33.01 -1.76
N MET A 4 -21.23 33.41 -2.89
CA MET A 4 -20.60 32.50 -3.85
C MET A 4 -19.23 32.03 -3.37
N PHE A 5 -18.45 32.93 -2.76
CA PHE A 5 -17.20 32.57 -2.07
C PHE A 5 -17.44 31.65 -0.86
N PHE A 6 -18.51 31.89 -0.10
CA PHE A 6 -18.88 31.03 1.03
C PHE A 6 -19.24 29.60 0.59
N LEU A 7 -19.98 29.44 -0.51
CA LEU A 7 -20.30 28.12 -1.08
C LEU A 7 -19.07 27.36 -1.58
N ILE A 8 -18.12 28.07 -2.21
CA ILE A 8 -16.86 27.46 -2.68
C ILE A 8 -16.02 26.99 -1.49
N ILE A 9 -15.90 27.81 -0.44
CA ILE A 9 -15.17 27.44 0.77
C ILE A 9 -15.81 26.22 1.43
N ILE A 10 -17.14 26.18 1.53
CA ILE A 10 -17.86 25.00 2.04
C ILE A 10 -17.61 23.77 1.19
N SER A 11 -17.64 23.89 -0.15
CA SER A 11 -17.37 22.75 -1.04
C SER A 11 -15.94 22.23 -0.91
N ILE A 12 -14.95 23.10 -0.81
CA ILE A 12 -13.54 22.70 -0.63
C ILE A 12 -13.37 22.01 0.72
N VAL A 13 -13.95 22.56 1.79
CA VAL A 13 -13.93 21.96 3.13
C VAL A 13 -14.62 20.60 3.12
N LEU A 14 -15.75 20.45 2.43
CA LEU A 14 -16.44 19.16 2.29
C LEU A 14 -15.60 18.14 1.53
N ILE A 15 -14.92 18.55 0.45
CA ILE A 15 -14.06 17.66 -0.35
C ILE A 15 -12.84 17.22 0.46
N THR A 16 -12.17 18.13 1.18
CA THR A 16 -11.02 17.76 2.04
C THR A 16 -11.44 16.91 3.22
N PHE A 17 -12.60 17.18 3.83
CA PHE A 17 -13.14 16.34 4.91
C PHE A 17 -13.50 14.95 4.40
N PHE A 18 -14.14 14.85 3.22
CA PHE A 18 -14.41 13.58 2.57
C PHE A 18 -13.12 12.80 2.29
N PHE A 19 -12.07 13.47 1.81
CA PHE A 19 -10.77 12.86 1.55
C PHE A 19 -10.08 12.36 2.83
N LEU A 20 -10.13 13.13 3.92
CA LEU A 20 -9.57 12.73 5.22
C LEU A 20 -10.29 11.50 5.81
N PHE A 21 -11.63 11.47 5.74
CA PHE A 21 -12.41 10.33 6.21
C PHE A 21 -12.16 9.08 5.35
N TYR A 22 -12.09 9.25 4.03
CA TYR A 22 -11.78 8.16 3.10
C TYR A 22 -10.38 7.57 3.33
N SER A 23 -9.39 8.44 3.57
CA SER A 23 -8.03 8.02 3.92
C SER A 23 -7.98 7.28 5.27
N SER A 24 -8.81 7.66 6.23
CA SER A 24 -8.91 6.97 7.52
C SER A 24 -9.41 5.54 7.35
N ASP A 25 -10.45 5.33 6.54
CA ASP A 25 -11.03 3.99 6.33
C ASP A 25 -10.03 3.04 5.64
N ILE A 26 -9.32 3.51 4.60
CA ILE A 26 -8.32 2.69 3.92
C ILE A 26 -7.11 2.36 4.81
N ASN A 27 -6.69 3.27 5.68
CA ASN A 27 -5.61 3.01 6.64
C ASN A 27 -6.00 1.92 7.65
N VAL A 28 -7.26 1.89 8.11
CA VAL A 28 -7.76 0.82 8.99
C VAL A 28 -7.77 -0.53 8.26
N ILE A 29 -8.22 -0.56 7.00
CA ILE A 29 -8.23 -1.77 6.16
C ILE A 29 -6.81 -2.29 5.96
N ASN A 30 -5.89 -1.42 5.52
CA ASN A 30 -4.50 -1.79 5.24
C ASN A 30 -3.75 -2.25 6.49
N LYS A 31 -3.99 -1.60 7.64
CA LYS A 31 -3.43 -2.04 8.93
C LYS A 31 -3.93 -3.43 9.30
N SER A 32 -5.23 -3.70 9.16
CA SER A 32 -5.79 -5.02 9.43
C SER A 32 -5.22 -6.08 8.47
N PHE A 33 -5.03 -5.72 7.21
CA PHE A 33 -4.45 -6.59 6.19
C PHE A 33 -3.01 -6.97 6.52
N LEU A 34 -2.14 -6.01 6.83
CA LEU A 34 -0.75 -6.26 7.19
C LEU A 34 -0.59 -7.01 8.53
N SER A 35 -1.46 -6.73 9.50
CA SER A 35 -1.48 -7.44 10.78
C SER A 35 -1.73 -8.95 10.61
N ALA A 36 -2.48 -9.36 9.60
CA ALA A 36 -2.68 -10.79 9.26
C ALA A 36 -1.38 -11.50 8.87
N PHE A 37 -0.34 -10.75 8.50
CA PHE A 37 1.00 -11.23 8.17
C PHE A 37 2.02 -10.98 9.30
N SER A 38 1.55 -10.66 10.52
CA SER A 38 2.40 -10.30 11.66
C SER A 38 3.28 -9.06 11.41
N ILE A 39 2.88 -8.18 10.49
CA ILE A 39 3.58 -6.92 10.20
C ILE A 39 2.96 -5.80 11.04
N GLU A 40 3.76 -5.19 11.90
CA GLU A 40 3.37 -3.99 12.64
C GLU A 40 3.87 -2.74 11.91
N ILE A 41 2.99 -1.76 11.76
CA ILE A 41 3.27 -0.55 10.99
C ILE A 41 3.05 0.72 11.78
N TYR A 42 3.74 1.79 11.36
CA TYR A 42 3.35 3.14 11.71
C TYR A 42 1.93 3.44 11.17
N PRO A 43 1.04 4.10 11.94
CA PRO A 43 -0.38 4.22 11.57
C PRO A 43 -0.65 4.93 10.24
N GLU A 44 0.19 5.92 9.89
CA GLU A 44 0.03 6.69 8.66
C GLU A 44 0.97 6.17 7.56
N PRO A 45 0.50 6.07 6.29
CA PRO A 45 1.36 5.73 5.18
C PRO A 45 2.37 6.86 4.95
N VAL A 46 3.60 6.48 4.59
CA VAL A 46 4.65 7.44 4.21
C VAL A 46 4.45 7.93 2.77
N SER A 47 3.76 7.15 1.94
CA SER A 47 3.38 7.53 0.58
C SER A 47 2.20 6.70 0.07
N PHE A 48 1.52 7.23 -0.95
CA PHE A 48 0.60 6.48 -1.78
C PHE A 48 0.82 6.87 -3.24
N GLU A 49 0.62 5.93 -4.16
CA GLU A 49 0.84 6.13 -5.59
C GLU A 49 -0.23 5.41 -6.40
N GLU A 50 -0.85 6.11 -7.36
CA GLU A 50 -1.70 5.46 -8.37
C GLU A 50 -0.82 4.71 -9.36
N ILE A 51 -1.08 3.41 -9.49
CA ILE A 51 -0.36 2.52 -10.40
C ILE A 51 -1.35 1.83 -11.33
N THR A 52 -0.85 1.34 -12.46
CA THR A 52 -1.62 0.43 -13.32
C THR A 52 -0.91 -0.91 -13.34
N VAL A 53 -1.63 -1.98 -13.01
CA VAL A 53 -1.11 -3.34 -13.18
C VAL A 53 -0.91 -3.56 -14.69
N PRO A 54 0.30 -3.90 -15.16
CA PRO A 54 0.56 -4.01 -16.59
C PRO A 54 -0.37 -5.03 -17.28
N LYS A 55 -0.74 -4.77 -18.53
CA LYS A 55 -1.57 -5.72 -19.32
C LYS A 55 -0.79 -6.99 -19.70
N VAL A 56 0.53 -6.87 -19.81
CA VAL A 56 1.48 -7.94 -20.12
C VAL A 56 2.59 -7.84 -19.08
N PHE A 57 2.93 -8.97 -18.46
CA PHE A 57 4.04 -9.01 -17.52
C PHE A 57 5.31 -9.37 -18.28
N ASP A 58 6.34 -8.57 -18.09
CA ASP A 58 7.70 -8.92 -18.47
C ASP A 58 8.35 -9.74 -17.35
N ASN A 59 9.63 -10.11 -17.52
CA ASN A 59 10.33 -10.92 -16.52
C ASN A 59 10.41 -10.24 -15.14
N ILE A 60 10.39 -8.91 -15.09
CA ILE A 60 10.45 -8.15 -13.83
C ILE A 60 9.10 -8.27 -13.11
N TYR A 61 8.00 -8.01 -13.81
CA TYR A 61 6.66 -8.14 -13.23
C TYR A 61 6.26 -9.59 -12.95
N GLU A 62 6.73 -10.57 -13.73
CA GLU A 62 6.54 -11.99 -13.40
C GLU A 62 7.28 -12.35 -12.10
N SER A 63 8.51 -11.87 -11.92
CA SER A 63 9.26 -12.06 -10.66
C SER A 63 8.59 -11.38 -9.49
N TYR A 64 8.05 -10.17 -9.69
CA TYR A 64 7.29 -9.46 -8.67
C TYR A 64 6.00 -10.21 -8.31
N ASN A 65 5.24 -10.66 -9.30
CA ASN A 65 4.00 -11.43 -9.09
C ASN A 65 4.27 -12.76 -8.38
N PHE A 66 5.43 -13.38 -8.61
CA PHE A 66 5.82 -14.59 -7.90
C PHE A 66 5.90 -14.38 -6.38
N LEU A 67 6.38 -13.22 -5.91
CA LEU A 67 6.35 -12.87 -4.48
C LEU A 67 4.91 -12.73 -3.95
N GLN A 68 4.01 -12.22 -4.79
CA GLN A 68 2.59 -12.09 -4.45
C GLN A 68 1.93 -13.46 -4.29
N ILE A 69 2.23 -14.40 -5.20
CA ILE A 69 1.75 -15.79 -5.16
C ILE A 69 2.19 -16.50 -3.88
N GLN A 70 3.42 -16.28 -3.43
CA GLN A 70 3.89 -16.83 -2.15
C GLN A 70 3.08 -16.34 -0.96
N SER A 71 2.54 -15.12 -1.05
CA SER A 71 1.70 -14.50 -0.01
C SER A 71 0.20 -14.82 -0.16
N GLY A 72 -0.17 -15.65 -1.13
CA GLY A 72 -1.57 -16.03 -1.40
C GLY A 72 -2.32 -15.07 -2.33
N PHE A 73 -1.62 -14.20 -3.05
CA PHE A 73 -2.19 -13.24 -3.99
C PHE A 73 -1.74 -13.51 -5.44
N ASP A 74 -2.40 -12.93 -6.42
CA ASP A 74 -1.96 -13.05 -7.82
C ASP A 74 -2.41 -11.82 -8.62
N LEU A 75 -1.47 -10.92 -8.89
CA LEU A 75 -1.68 -9.69 -9.65
C LEU A 75 -2.02 -9.96 -11.11
N SER A 76 -1.75 -11.16 -11.64
CA SER A 76 -2.11 -11.51 -13.01
C SER A 76 -3.62 -11.48 -13.24
N ASN A 77 -4.43 -11.70 -12.19
CA ASN A 77 -5.89 -11.56 -12.19
C ASN A 77 -6.38 -10.11 -12.33
N TYR A 78 -5.47 -9.14 -12.21
CA TYR A 78 -5.76 -7.71 -12.20
C TYR A 78 -5.05 -6.94 -13.32
N LYS A 79 -4.51 -7.64 -14.33
CA LYS A 79 -3.84 -7.04 -15.50
C LYS A 79 -4.69 -5.95 -16.15
N GLY A 80 -4.09 -4.78 -16.34
CA GLY A 80 -4.72 -3.59 -16.92
C GLY A 80 -5.61 -2.78 -16.00
N LYS A 81 -5.78 -3.18 -14.72
CA LYS A 81 -6.56 -2.42 -13.74
C LYS A 81 -5.70 -1.33 -13.07
N ASN A 82 -6.36 -0.23 -12.70
CA ASN A 82 -5.77 0.78 -11.84
C ASN A 82 -5.81 0.30 -10.39
N ALA A 83 -4.75 0.60 -9.65
CA ALA A 83 -4.61 0.30 -8.24
C ALA A 83 -3.95 1.49 -7.53
N VAL A 84 -4.02 1.50 -6.21
CA VAL A 84 -3.26 2.43 -5.38
C VAL A 84 -2.30 1.60 -4.53
N ARG A 85 -1.01 1.92 -4.60
CA ARG A 85 0.00 1.34 -3.71
C ARG A 85 0.19 2.27 -2.52
N TYR A 86 -0.08 1.79 -1.33
CA TYR A 86 0.19 2.48 -0.06
C TYR A 86 1.47 1.92 0.54
N THR A 87 2.36 2.81 1.00
CA THR A 87 3.62 2.43 1.63
C THR A 87 3.59 2.80 3.11
N TYR A 88 3.85 1.84 3.99
CA TYR A 88 3.87 2.02 5.43
C TYR A 88 5.25 1.72 6.00
N LYS A 89 5.68 2.46 7.02
CA LYS A 89 6.90 2.14 7.78
C LYS A 89 6.65 0.92 8.67
N VAL A 90 7.49 -0.10 8.58
CA VAL A 90 7.41 -1.31 9.41
C VAL A 90 8.16 -1.09 10.72
N LEU A 91 7.60 -1.57 11.83
CA LEU A 91 8.11 -1.33 13.18
C LEU A 91 8.73 -2.57 13.83
N ASN A 92 8.44 -3.77 13.32
CA ASN A 92 8.82 -5.04 13.96
C ASN A 92 9.63 -5.96 13.05
N PHE A 93 10.24 -5.44 11.98
CA PHE A 93 11.16 -6.24 11.16
C PHE A 93 12.51 -6.39 11.89
N PRO A 94 13.18 -7.56 11.82
CA PRO A 94 14.53 -7.73 12.35
C PRO A 94 15.48 -6.66 11.79
N ASP A 95 16.41 -6.15 12.60
CA ASP A 95 17.42 -5.16 12.19
C ASP A 95 16.87 -3.78 11.74
N THR A 96 15.65 -3.43 12.16
CA THR A 96 15.03 -2.10 11.91
C THR A 96 15.82 -0.92 12.49
N GLU A 97 16.75 -1.16 13.42
CA GLU A 97 17.67 -0.13 13.94
C GLU A 97 18.75 0.25 12.91
N GLU A 98 19.11 -0.68 12.01
CA GLU A 98 20.17 -0.48 11.01
C GLU A 98 19.62 -0.19 9.61
N LYS A 99 18.39 -0.62 9.31
CA LYS A 99 17.77 -0.48 7.99
C LYS A 99 16.32 -0.01 8.07
N GLU A 100 15.99 0.99 7.25
CA GLU A 100 14.59 1.38 7.07
C GLU A 100 13.85 0.30 6.24
N VAL A 101 12.80 -0.24 6.85
CA VAL A 101 11.95 -1.28 6.25
C VAL A 101 10.53 -0.76 6.12
N TYR A 102 9.92 -1.07 4.98
CA TYR A 102 8.59 -0.62 4.61
C TYR A 102 7.75 -1.80 4.11
N ALA A 103 6.44 -1.62 4.15
CA ALA A 103 5.47 -2.55 3.59
C ALA A 103 4.59 -1.82 2.57
N ASN A 104 4.49 -2.39 1.38
CA ASN A 104 3.54 -1.98 0.36
C ASN A 104 2.22 -2.73 0.53
N VAL A 105 1.11 -2.04 0.33
CA VAL A 105 -0.23 -2.62 0.14
C VAL A 105 -0.79 -2.11 -1.17
N ILE A 106 -1.08 -3.02 -2.10
CA ILE A 106 -1.70 -2.69 -3.39
C ILE A 106 -3.21 -2.88 -3.23
N CYS A 107 -3.97 -1.81 -3.43
CA CYS A 107 -5.42 -1.81 -3.33
C CYS A 107 -6.07 -1.56 -4.69
N ILE A 108 -7.08 -2.36 -5.03
CA ILE A 108 -7.99 -2.11 -6.15
C ILE A 108 -9.37 -1.94 -5.56
N ASP A 109 -10.04 -0.83 -5.88
CA ASP A 109 -11.35 -0.48 -5.31
C ASP A 109 -11.35 -0.61 -3.77
N ASN A 110 -10.32 -0.05 -3.13
CA ASN A 110 -10.07 -0.09 -1.67
C ASN A 110 -9.87 -1.48 -1.06
N THR A 111 -9.74 -2.52 -1.87
CA THR A 111 -9.50 -3.88 -1.40
C THR A 111 -8.03 -4.22 -1.61
N PRO A 112 -7.28 -4.60 -0.55
CA PRO A 112 -5.94 -5.15 -0.70
C PRO A 112 -5.94 -6.38 -1.60
N VAL A 113 -5.09 -6.37 -2.62
CA VAL A 113 -4.93 -7.47 -3.60
C VAL A 113 -3.49 -7.98 -3.68
N GLY A 114 -2.60 -7.44 -2.84
CA GLY A 114 -1.18 -7.81 -2.79
C GLY A 114 -0.36 -6.79 -2.02
N GLY A 115 0.93 -7.02 -1.94
CA GLY A 115 1.91 -6.18 -1.26
C GLY A 115 3.26 -6.88 -1.08
N ASP A 116 4.22 -6.18 -0.52
CA ASP A 116 5.58 -6.69 -0.28
C ASP A 116 6.21 -5.97 0.91
N ILE A 117 7.23 -6.58 1.50
CA ILE A 117 8.12 -5.94 2.48
C ILE A 117 9.41 -5.58 1.74
N PHE A 118 9.88 -4.34 1.86
CA PHE A 118 11.08 -3.92 1.16
C PHE A 118 11.94 -2.93 1.96
N SER A 119 13.20 -2.82 1.56
CA SER A 119 14.09 -1.76 2.02
C SER A 119 14.70 -1.04 0.82
N PRO A 120 14.70 0.31 0.78
CA PRO A 120 15.28 1.09 -0.31
C PRO A 120 16.81 1.24 -0.22
N ALA A 121 17.46 0.65 0.79
CA ALA A 121 18.91 0.68 0.94
C ALA A 121 19.65 0.08 -0.28
N ILE A 122 20.93 0.40 -0.43
CA ILE A 122 21.78 -0.11 -1.54
C ILE A 122 21.83 -1.65 -1.53
N ASP A 123 21.88 -2.24 -0.34
CA ASP A 123 21.80 -3.67 -0.08
C ASP A 123 20.38 -4.07 0.40
N GLY A 124 19.39 -3.34 -0.09
CA GLY A 124 17.99 -3.55 0.21
C GLY A 124 17.44 -4.85 -0.39
N PHE A 125 16.17 -5.10 -0.10
CA PHE A 125 15.49 -6.33 -0.47
C PHE A 125 14.04 -6.06 -0.83
N MET A 126 13.41 -7.07 -1.43
CA MET A 126 11.98 -7.15 -1.63
C MET A 126 11.54 -8.58 -1.31
N LEU A 127 10.62 -8.72 -0.36
CA LEU A 127 10.22 -9.98 0.25
C LEU A 127 8.68 -10.12 0.20
N PRO A 128 8.17 -11.36 0.18
CA PRO A 128 6.73 -11.60 0.27
C PRO A 128 6.17 -11.16 1.64
N LEU A 129 4.88 -10.83 1.72
CA LEU A 129 4.25 -10.39 2.97
C LEU A 129 4.28 -11.45 4.06
N ASN A 130 4.21 -12.73 3.71
CA ASN A 130 4.25 -13.83 4.67
C ASN A 130 5.67 -14.15 5.21
N TYR A 131 6.67 -13.31 4.93
CA TYR A 131 8.04 -13.53 5.39
C TYR A 131 8.13 -13.69 6.92
N LEU A 132 7.49 -12.79 7.68
CA LEU A 132 7.50 -12.83 9.17
C LEU A 132 6.64 -13.96 9.77
N LEU A 133 5.79 -14.61 8.97
CA LEU A 133 5.05 -15.79 9.40
C LEU A 133 5.87 -17.09 9.27
N THR A 134 6.94 -17.05 8.47
CA THR A 134 7.69 -18.25 8.05
C THR A 134 9.14 -18.25 8.55
N ASN A 135 9.60 -17.16 9.16
CA ASN A 135 10.95 -16.97 9.70
C ASN A 135 10.88 -16.23 11.03
#